data_AF-A0A2V4P3M8-F1
#
_entry.id   AF-A0A2V4P3M8-F1
#
_cell.length_a   1.000
_cell.length_b   1.000
_cell.length_c   1.000
_cell.angle_alpha   90.00
_cell.angle_beta   90.00
_cell.angle_gamma   90.00
#
_symmetry.space_group_name_H-M   'P 1'
#
loop_
_entity.id
_entity.type
_entity.pdbx_description
1 polymer ?
#
loop_
_entity_poly.entity_id
_entity_poly.type
_entity_poly.pdbx_seq_one_letter_code
_entity_poly.pdbx_strand_id
1 'polypeptide(L)'
;MYLPAAWTDDRARCREAGVPDEVAFATKPQLAVGMLERALADGVLFAWVVADSGYGRDTDLRAFLHRERLSYVLAVPVSLPTAGPPGKPAPGTITGRITTTAPFAVEIDLSTI
;
A
#
# COMPACT_ATOMS: atom_id res chain seq x y z
N MET A 1 6.29 0.91 -10.78
CA MET A 1 7.73 0.55 -10.77
C MET A 1 8.41 1.38 -9.70
N TYR A 2 9.18 0.73 -8.81
CA TYR A 2 9.98 1.42 -7.81
C TYR A 2 11.35 1.81 -8.37
N LEU A 3 11.76 3.06 -8.16
CA LEU A 3 13.07 3.58 -8.53
C LEU A 3 13.81 4.00 -7.25
N PRO A 4 15.00 3.42 -6.94
CA PRO A 4 15.78 3.84 -5.79
C PRO A 4 16.25 5.30 -5.91
N ALA A 5 16.45 5.99 -4.78
CA ALA A 5 16.88 7.39 -4.76
C ALA A 5 18.18 7.63 -5.59
N ALA A 6 19.13 6.71 -5.48
CA ALA A 6 20.40 6.77 -6.24
C ALA A 6 20.21 6.76 -7.77
N TRP A 7 19.08 6.24 -8.27
CA TRP A 7 18.73 6.33 -9.69
C TRP A 7 18.12 7.67 -10.02
N THR A 8 17.13 8.12 -9.24
CA THR A 8 16.51 9.42 -9.48
C THR A 8 17.55 10.54 -9.42
N ASP A 9 18.52 10.47 -8.50
CA ASP A 9 19.59 11.47 -8.38
C ASP A 9 20.51 11.56 -9.62
N ASP A 10 20.55 10.51 -10.44
CA ASP A 10 21.23 10.50 -11.74
C ASP A 10 20.23 10.70 -12.88
N ARG A 11 19.94 11.97 -13.19
CA ARG A 11 19.01 12.33 -14.26
C ARG A 11 19.47 11.92 -15.65
N ALA A 12 20.79 11.83 -15.89
CA ALA A 12 21.30 11.37 -17.18
C ALA A 12 20.94 9.89 -17.40
N ARG A 13 21.18 9.06 -16.38
CA ARG A 13 20.82 7.65 -16.37
C ARG A 13 19.31 7.41 -16.45
N CYS A 14 18.50 8.23 -15.77
CA CYS A 14 17.04 8.15 -15.86
C CYS A 14 16.53 8.36 -17.29
N ARG A 15 17.03 9.39 -17.98
CA ARG A 15 16.65 9.69 -19.37
C ARG A 15 17.04 8.59 -20.34
N GLU A 16 18.23 8.00 -20.15
CA GLU A 16 18.67 6.84 -20.94
C GLU A 16 17.71 5.64 -20.77
N ALA A 17 17.18 5.45 -19.55
CA ALA A 17 16.18 4.43 -19.26
C ALA A 17 14.73 4.84 -19.62
N GLY A 18 14.52 6.03 -20.20
CA GLY A 18 13.19 6.53 -20.58
C GLY A 18 12.32 6.98 -19.41
N VAL A 19 12.91 7.26 -18.23
CA VAL A 19 12.19 7.78 -17.06
C VAL A 19 12.01 9.30 -17.23
N PRO A 20 10.76 9.83 -17.19
CA PRO A 20 10.50 11.27 -17.28
C PRO A 20 11.12 12.07 -16.13
N ASP A 21 11.47 13.33 -16.38
CA ASP A 21 12.15 14.20 -15.40
C ASP A 21 11.28 14.51 -14.18
N GLU A 22 9.96 14.41 -14.32
CA GLU A 22 8.96 14.63 -13.27
C GLU A 22 8.90 13.46 -12.27
N VAL A 23 9.47 12.30 -12.60
CA VAL A 23 9.51 11.15 -11.70
C VAL A 23 10.53 11.41 -10.59
N ALA A 24 10.02 11.76 -9.42
CA ALA A 24 10.79 11.87 -8.19
C ALA A 24 10.90 10.52 -7.46
N PHE A 25 11.84 10.44 -6.51
CA PHE A 25 11.90 9.31 -5.60
C PHE A 25 10.59 9.20 -4.81
N ALA A 26 10.05 7.99 -4.74
CA ALA A 26 8.90 7.66 -3.93
C ALA A 26 9.16 6.34 -3.22
N THR A 27 8.78 6.26 -1.95
CA THR A 27 8.81 5.00 -1.21
C THR A 27 7.79 4.03 -1.79
N LYS A 28 7.98 2.74 -1.54
CA LYS A 28 7.01 1.71 -1.96
C LYS A 28 5.58 2.00 -1.47
N PRO A 29 5.34 2.37 -0.18
CA PRO A 29 4.01 2.79 0.27
C PRO A 29 3.44 3.99 -0.49
N GLN A 30 4.26 4.99 -0.79
CA GLN A 30 3.82 6.16 -1.56
C GLN A 30 3.41 5.78 -2.99
N LEU A 31 4.18 4.91 -3.64
CA LEU A 31 3.82 4.38 -4.97
C LEU A 31 2.52 3.58 -4.93
N ALA A 32 2.33 2.77 -3.88
CA ALA A 32 1.09 2.01 -3.68
C ALA A 32 -0.12 2.93 -3.52
N VAL A 33 -0.02 3.99 -2.72
CA VAL A 33 -1.09 5.00 -2.58
C VAL A 33 -1.41 5.60 -3.95
N GLY A 34 -0.42 6.07 -4.71
CA GLY A 34 -0.66 6.66 -6.03
C GLY A 34 -1.20 5.66 -7.07
N MET A 35 -0.94 4.36 -6.93
CA MET A 35 -1.57 3.32 -7.75
C MET A 35 -3.03 3.11 -7.37
N LEU A 36 -3.33 3.06 -6.06
CA LEU A 36 -4.70 2.94 -5.56
C LEU A 36 -5.55 4.16 -5.92
N GLU A 37 -5.01 5.38 -5.78
CA GLU A 37 -5.69 6.62 -6.16
C GLU A 37 -6.09 6.62 -7.64
N ARG A 38 -5.18 6.25 -8.54
CA ARG A 38 -5.48 6.16 -9.97
C ARG A 38 -6.55 5.12 -10.25
N ALA A 39 -6.41 3.94 -9.66
CA ALA A 39 -7.35 2.86 -9.92
C ALA A 39 -8.75 3.17 -9.33
N LEU A 40 -8.84 3.88 -8.20
CA LEU A 40 -10.10 4.44 -7.69
C LEU A 40 -10.69 5.50 -8.65
N ALA A 41 -9.85 6.39 -9.18
CA ALA A 41 -10.28 7.41 -10.14
C ALA A 41 -10.80 6.79 -11.45
N ASP A 42 -10.22 5.66 -11.87
CA ASP A 42 -10.65 4.88 -13.03
C ASP A 42 -11.88 3.99 -12.74
N GLY A 43 -12.42 4.04 -11.51
CA GLY A 43 -13.62 3.28 -11.12
C GLY A 43 -13.38 1.79 -10.88
N VAL A 44 -12.13 1.38 -10.67
CA VAL A 44 -11.80 -0.01 -10.34
C VAL A 44 -12.38 -0.36 -8.98
N LEU A 45 -13.10 -1.49 -8.91
CA LEU A 45 -13.70 -1.97 -7.67
C LEU A 45 -12.78 -2.96 -6.95
N PHE A 46 -12.36 -2.59 -5.74
CA PHE A 46 -11.57 -3.43 -4.85
C PHE A 46 -12.47 -4.04 -3.77
N ALA A 47 -12.31 -5.34 -3.49
CA ALA A 47 -12.84 -5.89 -2.23
C ALA A 47 -11.82 -5.81 -1.11
N TRP A 48 -10.54 -6.03 -1.42
CA TRP A 48 -9.47 -6.09 -0.43
C TRP A 48 -8.16 -5.56 -0.99
N VAL A 49 -7.44 -4.80 -0.17
CA VAL A 49 -6.03 -4.45 -0.38
C VAL A 49 -5.18 -5.31 0.54
N VAL A 50 -4.19 -6.01 -0.01
CA VAL A 50 -3.29 -6.87 0.77
C VAL A 50 -1.84 -6.43 0.56
N ALA A 51 -1.06 -6.34 1.64
CA ALA A 51 0.36 -5.98 1.54
C ALA A 51 1.22 -6.55 2.67
N ASP A 52 2.53 -6.62 2.40
CA ASP A 52 3.53 -7.12 3.35
C ASP A 52 3.88 -6.13 4.48
N SER A 53 4.79 -6.56 5.37
CA SER A 53 5.17 -5.81 6.56
C SER A 53 5.92 -4.50 6.32
N GLY A 54 6.51 -4.32 5.15
CA GLY A 54 7.07 -3.04 4.71
C GLY A 54 6.00 -1.95 4.55
N TYR A 55 4.75 -2.35 4.27
CA TYR A 55 3.62 -1.45 4.10
C TYR A 55 2.86 -1.21 5.41
N GLY A 56 2.65 -2.23 6.24
CA GLY A 56 1.83 -2.06 7.45
C GLY A 56 2.41 -1.16 8.54
N ARG A 57 3.72 -0.85 8.49
CA ARG A 57 4.33 0.17 9.36
C ARG A 57 3.93 1.59 8.95
N ASP A 58 3.69 1.83 7.67
CA ASP A 58 3.42 3.15 7.12
C ASP A 58 2.07 3.68 7.64
N THR A 59 2.10 4.83 8.32
CA THR A 59 0.90 5.46 8.89
C THR A 59 0.04 6.11 7.83
N ASP A 60 0.65 6.66 6.79
CA ASP A 60 -0.02 7.44 5.76
C ASP A 60 -0.80 6.52 4.82
N LEU A 61 -0.24 5.37 4.47
CA LEU A 61 -0.93 4.31 3.75
C LEU A 61 -2.17 3.82 4.53
N ARG A 62 -2.02 3.58 5.84
CA ARG A 62 -3.17 3.15 6.67
C ARG A 62 -4.24 4.24 6.77
N ALA A 63 -3.83 5.49 6.92
CA ALA A 63 -4.75 6.63 6.94
C ALA A 63 -5.48 6.80 5.60
N PHE A 64 -4.78 6.60 4.48
CA PHE A 64 -5.36 6.59 3.13
C PHE A 64 -6.42 5.50 3.00
N LEU A 65 -6.09 4.24 3.31
CA LEU A 65 -7.03 3.12 3.21
C LEU A 65 -8.28 3.33 4.07
N HIS A 66 -8.11 3.88 5.28
CA HIS A 66 -9.22 4.26 6.15
C HIS A 66 -10.09 5.37 5.57
N ARG A 67 -9.48 6.43 5.01
CA ARG A 67 -10.21 7.56 4.42
C ARG A 67 -11.04 7.12 3.21
N GLU A 68 -10.46 6.30 2.33
CA GLU A 68 -11.13 5.77 1.15
C GLU A 68 -12.09 4.60 1.48
N ARG A 69 -12.21 4.23 2.77
CA ARG A 69 -13.08 3.14 3.27
C ARG A 69 -12.80 1.79 2.59
N LEU A 70 -11.54 1.55 2.23
CA LEU A 70 -11.10 0.30 1.63
C LEU A 70 -10.92 -0.76 2.71
N SER A 71 -11.40 -1.98 2.47
CA SER A 71 -11.08 -3.11 3.32
C SER A 71 -9.65 -3.55 3.03
N TYR A 72 -8.85 -3.80 4.07
CA TYR A 72 -7.44 -4.14 3.88
C TYR A 72 -6.91 -5.14 4.91
N VAL A 73 -5.86 -5.86 4.52
CA VAL A 73 -5.06 -6.72 5.37
C VAL A 73 -3.58 -6.36 5.13
N LEU A 74 -2.94 -5.75 6.13
CA LEU A 74 -1.53 -5.40 6.06
C LEU A 74 -0.77 -6.24 7.09
N ALA A 75 0.27 -6.94 6.66
CA ALA A 75 1.22 -7.48 7.61
C ALA A 75 1.93 -6.31 8.31
N VAL A 76 2.29 -6.48 9.58
CA VAL A 76 3.03 -5.49 10.37
C VAL A 76 4.31 -6.10 10.90
N PRO A 77 5.41 -5.35 10.99
CA PRO A 77 6.64 -5.88 11.58
C PRO A 77 6.42 -6.14 13.06
N VAL A 78 7.06 -7.19 13.59
CA VAL A 78 6.94 -7.57 15.01
C VAL A 78 7.35 -6.46 15.99
N SER A 79 8.19 -5.53 15.53
CA SER A 79 8.64 -4.36 16.29
C SER A 79 7.68 -3.18 16.23
N LEU A 80 6.58 -3.26 15.48
CA LEU A 80 5.57 -2.22 15.47
C LEU A 80 4.82 -2.25 16.81
N PRO A 81 4.81 -1.16 17.59
CA PRO A 81 4.02 -1.10 18.81
C PRO A 81 2.53 -1.17 18.44
N THR A 82 1.88 -2.29 18.77
CA THR A 82 0.43 -2.41 18.72
C THR A 82 -0.14 -2.07 20.10
N ALA A 83 -1.32 -1.46 20.16
CA ALA A 83 -2.05 -1.32 21.41
C ALA A 83 -2.46 -2.73 21.92
N GLY A 84 -1.59 -3.35 22.71
CA GLY A 84 -1.71 -4.71 23.24
C GLY A 84 -0.39 -5.14 23.91
N PRO A 85 -0.40 -6.13 24.83
CA PRO A 85 0.81 -6.56 25.52
C PRO A 85 1.90 -7.03 24.53
N PRO A 86 3.18 -6.73 24.77
CA PRO A 86 4.27 -7.13 23.88
C PRO A 86 4.32 -8.66 23.73
N GLY A 87 4.46 -9.14 22.49
CA GLY A 87 4.73 -10.55 22.21
C GLY A 87 3.52 -11.46 22.00
N LYS A 88 2.30 -10.93 21.90
CA LYS A 88 1.15 -11.69 21.39
C LYS A 88 0.41 -10.81 20.39
N PRO A 89 0.20 -11.22 19.13
CA PRO A 89 -0.81 -10.56 18.33
C PRO A 89 -2.09 -10.65 19.14
N ALA A 90 -2.60 -9.52 19.61
CA ALA A 90 -3.97 -9.48 20.10
C ALA A 90 -4.80 -10.13 18.98
N PRO A 91 -5.69 -11.10 19.27
CA PRO A 91 -6.64 -11.54 18.27
C PRO A 91 -7.23 -10.27 17.68
N GLY A 92 -6.96 -10.03 16.39
CA GLY A 92 -7.57 -8.93 15.69
C GLY A 92 -9.05 -9.21 15.79
N THR A 93 -9.72 -8.57 16.73
CA THR A 93 -11.17 -8.62 16.83
C THR A 93 -11.66 -7.93 15.56
N ILE A 94 -11.92 -8.72 14.53
CA ILE A 94 -12.78 -8.32 13.43
C ILE A 94 -14.19 -8.30 14.03
N THR A 95 -14.53 -7.24 14.75
CA THR A 95 -15.93 -6.93 15.07
C THR A 95 -16.53 -6.32 13.81
N GLY A 96 -17.04 -7.20 12.96
CA GLY A 96 -17.74 -6.83 11.75
C GLY A 96 -17.82 -8.00 10.80
N ARG A 97 -19.00 -8.62 10.70
CA ARG A 97 -19.33 -9.43 9.52
C ARG A 97 -19.53 -8.45 8.37
N ILE A 98 -18.49 -8.25 7.55
CA ILE A 98 -18.62 -7.48 6.31
C ILE A 98 -19.18 -8.44 5.26
N THR A 99 -20.48 -8.35 5.02
CA THR A 99 -21.14 -9.06 3.92
C THR A 99 -20.75 -8.37 2.62
N THR A 100 -19.73 -8.87 1.91
CA THR A 100 -19.44 -8.36 0.56
C THR A 100 -20.33 -9.03 -0.48
N THR A 101 -20.97 -8.23 -1.33
CA THR A 101 -21.91 -8.65 -2.39
C THR A 101 -21.38 -8.21 -3.76
N ALA A 102 -20.06 -8.28 -3.98
CA ALA A 102 -19.46 -7.94 -5.27
C ALA A 102 -18.77 -9.18 -5.89
N PRO A 103 -19.31 -9.76 -6.98
CA PRO A 103 -18.79 -11.00 -7.57
C PRO A 103 -17.53 -10.82 -8.44
N PHE A 104 -16.93 -9.63 -8.54
CA PHE A 104 -15.82 -9.35 -9.47
C PHE A 104 -14.62 -8.60 -8.86
N ALA A 105 -14.44 -8.67 -7.55
CA ALA A 105 -13.42 -7.88 -6.88
C ALA A 105 -11.98 -8.33 -7.19
N VAL A 106 -11.10 -7.36 -7.44
CA VAL A 106 -9.67 -7.56 -7.65
C VAL A 106 -8.93 -7.49 -6.31
N GLU A 107 -8.05 -8.46 -6.07
CA GLU A 107 -7.04 -8.41 -5.00
C GLU A 107 -5.81 -7.68 -5.55
N ILE A 108 -5.38 -6.62 -4.85
CA ILE A 108 -4.12 -5.95 -5.18
C ILE A 108 -3.08 -6.33 -4.13
N ASP A 109 -2.10 -7.12 -4.56
CA ASP A 109 -0.90 -7.43 -3.80
C ASP A 109 0.17 -6.36 -4.08
N LEU A 110 0.43 -5.53 -3.07
CA LEU A 110 1.44 -4.49 -3.15
C LEU A 110 2.88 -5.02 -2.97
N SER A 111 3.07 -6.32 -2.68
CA SER A 111 4.41 -6.91 -2.51
C SER A 111 5.29 -6.87 -3.77
N THR A 112 4.65 -6.72 -4.94
CA THR A 112 5.31 -6.74 -6.26
C THR A 112 5.75 -5.35 -6.75
N ILE A 113 5.43 -4.26 -6.02
CA ILE A 113 5.90 -2.89 -6.32
C ILE A 113 7.34 -2.69 -5.85
#